data_AF-A0A238JU93-F1
#
_entry.id   AF-A0A238JU93-F1
#
_cell.length_a   1.000
_cell.length_b   1.000
_cell.length_c   1.000
_cell.angle_alpha   90.00
_cell.angle_beta   90.00
_cell.angle_gamma   90.00
#
_symmetry.space_group_name_H-M   'P 1'
#
loop_
_entity.id
_entity.type
_entity.pdbx_description
1 polymer ?
#
loop_
_entity_poly.entity_id
_entity_poly.type
_entity_poly.pdbx_seq_one_letter_code
_entity_poly.pdbx_strand_id
1 'polypeptide(L)'
;MLAKKDDAGKHATKVAVDNVKELPSVAIEADSAPARLQLILPSQSMARLTSIKDVTEAASYAEVIRRSLRIYEGLLAEVLDGSSVVVRRTDGSEECLPIATVL
;
A
#
# COMPACT_ATOMS: atom_id res chain seq x y z
N MET A 1 -51.58 -14.69 -27.94
CA MET A 1 -50.75 -14.18 -29.05
C MET A 1 -49.77 -13.15 -28.48
N LEU A 2 -48.46 -13.41 -28.66
CA LEU A 2 -47.28 -12.50 -28.63
C LEU A 2 -47.07 -11.55 -27.43
N ALA A 3 -45.86 -11.24 -26.92
CA ALA A 3 -44.49 -11.77 -26.91
C ALA A 3 -43.66 -10.81 -26.01
N LYS A 4 -42.54 -11.29 -25.46
CA LYS A 4 -41.61 -10.66 -24.49
C LYS A 4 -40.81 -9.43 -24.98
N LYS A 5 -40.30 -8.63 -24.03
CA LYS A 5 -38.91 -8.09 -23.90
C LYS A 5 -38.80 -7.28 -22.59
N ASP A 6 -38.07 -7.71 -21.57
CA ASP A 6 -36.61 -7.69 -21.33
C ASP A 6 -36.04 -6.28 -21.01
N ASP A 7 -35.43 -6.20 -19.81
CA ASP A 7 -34.09 -5.66 -19.52
C ASP A 7 -33.95 -4.47 -18.56
N ALA A 8 -32.96 -4.64 -17.67
CA ALA A 8 -32.15 -3.69 -16.91
C ALA A 8 -32.84 -2.62 -16.05
N GLY A 9 -32.48 -2.37 -14.80
CA GLY A 9 -31.22 -2.64 -14.12
C GLY A 9 -30.93 -1.46 -13.19
N LYS A 10 -30.59 -1.76 -11.93
CA LYS A 10 -29.76 -0.96 -11.01
C LYS A 10 -30.03 0.56 -10.93
N HIS A 11 -30.87 0.96 -9.99
CA HIS A 11 -30.65 2.24 -9.29
C HIS A 11 -29.71 2.02 -8.11
N ALA A 12 -28.42 1.83 -8.41
CA ALA A 12 -27.37 2.02 -7.41
C ALA A 12 -26.94 3.48 -7.49
N THR A 13 -27.21 4.21 -6.42
CA THR A 13 -26.82 5.59 -6.18
C THR A 13 -25.33 5.76 -6.45
N LYS A 14 -25.00 6.53 -7.48
CA LYS A 14 -23.63 6.94 -7.81
C LYS A 14 -23.22 7.97 -6.76
N VAL A 15 -22.60 7.52 -5.66
CA VAL A 15 -21.91 8.43 -4.75
C VAL A 15 -20.65 8.87 -5.49
N ALA A 16 -20.58 10.18 -5.77
CA ALA A 16 -19.44 10.82 -6.37
C ALA A 16 -18.22 10.59 -5.46
N VAL A 17 -17.25 9.82 -5.94
CA VAL A 17 -15.92 9.68 -5.34
C VAL A 17 -15.06 10.82 -5.90
N ASP A 18 -15.51 12.05 -5.71
CA ASP A 18 -14.74 13.25 -6.05
C ASP A 18 -14.11 13.75 -4.75
N ASN A 19 -13.01 13.11 -4.32
CA ASN A 19 -11.96 13.66 -3.44
C ASN A 19 -10.99 12.58 -2.91
N VAL A 20 -10.61 11.58 -3.71
CA VAL A 20 -9.32 10.94 -3.47
C VAL A 20 -8.29 11.89 -4.04
N LYS A 21 -7.64 12.65 -3.15
CA LYS A 21 -6.41 13.35 -3.49
C LYS A 21 -5.42 12.27 -3.91
N GLU A 22 -5.30 12.04 -5.22
CA GLU A 22 -4.23 11.22 -5.79
C GLU A 22 -2.96 11.58 -5.03
N LEU A 23 -2.26 10.57 -4.50
CA LEU A 23 -0.86 10.79 -4.16
C LEU A 23 -0.27 11.39 -5.43
N PRO A 24 0.29 12.61 -5.38
CA PRO A 24 0.79 13.23 -6.58
C PRO A 24 1.68 12.21 -7.24
N SER A 25 1.40 11.85 -8.50
CA SER A 25 2.32 11.08 -9.31
C SER A 25 3.54 11.99 -9.48
N VAL A 26 4.39 12.02 -8.46
CA VAL A 26 5.68 12.67 -8.56
C VAL A 26 6.37 11.83 -9.61
N ALA A 27 6.37 12.34 -10.84
CA ALA A 27 7.42 11.99 -11.78
C ALA A 27 8.69 12.31 -11.00
N ILE A 28 9.30 11.29 -10.40
CA ILE A 28 10.57 11.41 -9.74
C ILE A 28 11.54 11.62 -10.91
N GLU A 29 11.60 12.86 -11.39
CA GLU A 29 12.79 13.40 -12.04
C GLU A 29 13.92 12.94 -11.14
N ALA A 30 14.69 11.97 -11.63
CA ALA A 30 15.69 11.25 -10.85
C ALA A 30 16.89 12.15 -10.58
N ASP A 31 16.67 13.29 -9.95
CA ASP A 31 17.70 14.04 -9.27
C ASP A 31 18.03 13.26 -7.99
N SER A 32 18.78 12.16 -8.18
CA SER A 32 19.22 11.23 -7.15
C SER A 32 20.34 11.85 -6.31
N ALA A 33 20.11 13.05 -5.79
CA ALA A 33 21.02 13.65 -4.83
C ALA A 33 21.01 12.80 -3.54
N PRO A 34 22.18 12.42 -3.01
CA PRO A 34 22.24 11.61 -1.80
C PRO A 34 21.70 12.40 -0.61
N ALA A 35 20.60 11.92 -0.02
CA ALA A 35 20.04 12.47 1.22
C ALA A 35 20.59 11.71 2.45
N ARG A 36 20.87 12.44 3.54
CA ARG A 36 21.23 11.85 4.83
C ARG A 36 20.05 11.97 5.80
N LEU A 37 19.61 10.84 6.33
CA LEU A 37 18.53 10.77 7.31
C LEU A 37 19.10 10.31 8.65
N GLN A 38 18.97 11.15 9.68
CA GLN A 38 19.30 10.77 11.05
C GLN A 38 18.03 10.26 11.74
N LEU A 39 18.04 8.99 12.13
CA LEU A 39 16.90 8.34 12.80
C LEU A 39 17.25 8.05 14.25
N ILE A 40 16.33 8.39 15.15
CA ILE A 40 16.37 7.94 16.54
C ILE A 40 15.30 6.86 16.67
N LEU A 41 15.74 5.63 16.90
CA LEU A 41 14.86 4.47 17.02
C LEU A 41 14.99 3.88 18.43
N PRO A 42 13.87 3.52 19.08
CA PRO A 42 13.92 2.70 20.30
C PRO A 42 14.71 1.41 20.04
N SER A 43 15.33 0.87 21.10
CA SER A 43 16.17 -0.35 21.01
C SER A 43 15.44 -1.52 20.36
N GLN A 44 14.14 -1.70 20.67
CA GLN A 44 13.31 -2.73 20.07
C GLN A 44 13.15 -2.53 18.54
N SER A 45 12.93 -1.30 18.09
CA SER A 45 12.79 -0.99 16.67
C SER A 45 14.11 -1.19 15.92
N MET A 46 15.24 -0.82 16.54
CA MET A 46 16.56 -1.14 15.98
C MET A 46 16.78 -2.64 15.84
N ALA A 47 16.44 -3.45 16.86
CA ALA A 47 16.57 -4.90 16.79
C ALA A 47 15.73 -5.51 15.65
N ARG A 48 14.50 -5.01 15.45
CA ARG A 48 13.66 -5.41 14.30
C ARG A 48 14.32 -5.04 12.97
N LEU A 49 14.83 -3.83 12.85
CA LEU A 49 15.51 -3.37 11.64
C LEU A 49 16.75 -4.23 11.31
N THR A 50 17.54 -4.60 12.32
CA THR A 50 18.65 -5.56 12.17
C THR A 50 18.19 -6.92 11.69
N SER A 51 17.17 -7.49 12.33
CA SER A 51 16.62 -8.79 11.92
C SER A 51 16.13 -8.78 10.47
N ILE A 52 15.42 -7.73 10.04
CA ILE A 52 14.96 -7.59 8.65
C ILE A 52 16.16 -7.49 7.70
N LYS A 53 17.17 -6.69 8.04
CA LYS A 53 18.39 -6.57 7.22
C LYS A 53 19.04 -7.94 6.99
N ASP A 54 19.14 -8.75 8.04
CA ASP A 54 19.82 -10.04 7.98
C ASP A 54 19.00 -11.08 7.20
N VAL A 55 17.69 -11.19 7.46
CA VAL A 55 16.80 -12.14 6.76
C VAL A 55 16.65 -11.80 5.27
N THR A 56 16.72 -10.52 4.91
CA THR A 56 16.62 -10.05 3.51
C THR A 56 17.97 -9.86 2.84
N GLU A 57 19.05 -10.23 3.51
CA GLU A 57 20.44 -10.10 3.06
C GLU A 57 20.76 -8.70 2.52
N ALA A 58 20.20 -7.67 3.15
CA ALA A 58 20.39 -6.30 2.71
C ALA A 58 21.79 -5.81 3.07
N ALA A 59 22.47 -5.17 2.11
CA ALA A 59 23.83 -4.66 2.28
C ALA A 59 23.94 -3.55 3.34
N SER A 60 22.85 -2.86 3.67
CA SER A 60 22.81 -1.80 4.69
C SER A 60 21.39 -1.52 5.19
N TYR A 61 21.26 -0.80 6.31
CA TYR A 61 19.95 -0.31 6.77
C TYR A 61 19.29 0.64 5.78
N ALA A 62 20.08 1.45 5.06
CA ALA A 62 19.55 2.34 4.02
C ALA A 62 18.93 1.55 2.85
N GLU A 63 19.47 0.37 2.53
CA GLU A 63 18.85 -0.53 1.56
C GLU A 63 17.54 -1.12 2.07
N VAL A 64 17.49 -1.55 3.34
CA VAL A 64 16.23 -2.02 3.96
C VAL A 64 15.16 -0.94 3.87
N ILE A 65 15.48 0.29 4.27
CA ILE A 65 14.54 1.42 4.24
C ILE A 65 14.06 1.69 2.81
N ARG A 66 14.97 1.74 1.81
CA ARG A 66 14.59 1.94 0.41
C ARG A 66 13.67 0.84 -0.12
N ARG A 67 13.94 -0.43 0.20
CA ARG A 67 13.07 -1.55 -0.17
C ARG A 67 11.71 -1.43 0.50
N SER A 68 11.67 -1.11 1.80
CA SER A 68 10.43 -0.94 2.55
C SER A 68 9.57 0.20 2.03
N LEU A 69 10.18 1.33 1.64
CA LEU A 69 9.43 2.48 1.07
C LEU A 69 8.69 2.10 -0.21
N ARG A 70 9.36 1.39 -1.14
CA ARG A 70 8.71 0.94 -2.39
C ARG A 70 7.53 0.01 -2.14
N ILE A 71 7.68 -0.92 -1.19
CA ILE A 71 6.57 -1.82 -0.82
C ILE A 71 5.43 -1.01 -0.20
N TYR A 72 5.73 -0.09 0.70
CA TYR A 72 4.72 0.76 1.33
C TYR A 72 3.98 1.65 0.33
N GLU A 73 4.70 2.23 -0.65
CA GLU A 73 4.12 3.01 -1.75
C GLU A 73 3.14 2.17 -2.58
N GLY A 74 3.53 0.96 -2.97
CA GLY A 74 2.65 0.05 -3.71
C GLY A 74 1.39 -0.33 -2.92
N LEU A 75 1.56 -0.71 -1.65
CA LEU A 75 0.41 -1.04 -0.78
C LEU A 75 -0.52 0.15 -0.57
N LEU A 76 0.03 1.35 -0.43
CA LEU A 76 -0.74 2.57 -0.25
C LEU A 76 -1.51 2.95 -1.52
N ALA A 77 -0.90 2.79 -2.70
CA ALA A 77 -1.56 3.04 -3.98
C ALA A 77 -2.81 2.15 -4.15
N GLU A 78 -2.69 0.85 -3.88
CA GLU A 78 -3.82 -0.08 -3.94
C GLU A 78 -4.95 0.33 -2.99
N VAL A 79 -4.64 0.69 -1.75
CA VAL A 79 -5.66 1.10 -0.77
C VAL A 79 -6.34 2.41 -1.17
N LEU A 80 -5.59 3.37 -1.72
CA LEU A 80 -6.16 4.64 -2.19
C LEU A 80 -7.07 4.45 -3.41
N ASP A 81 -6.79 3.43 -4.24
CA ASP A 81 -7.66 3.03 -5.35
C ASP A 81 -8.90 2.23 -4.90
N GLY A 82 -9.07 2.02 -3.58
CA GLY A 82 -10.21 1.34 -2.98
C GLY A 82 -10.04 -0.18 -2.80
N SER A 83 -8.86 -0.72 -3.09
CA SER A 83 -8.53 -2.12 -2.81
C SER A 83 -8.27 -2.36 -1.32
N SER A 84 -8.35 -3.63 -0.89
CA SER A 84 -7.96 -4.05 0.45
C SER A 84 -6.73 -4.97 0.38
N VAL A 85 -5.77 -4.77 1.27
CA VAL A 85 -4.59 -5.63 1.38
C VAL A 85 -4.91 -6.76 2.35
N VAL A 86 -4.82 -8.00 1.89
CA VAL A 86 -5.19 -9.18 2.67
C VAL A 86 -4.02 -10.17 2.74
N VAL A 87 -3.75 -10.68 3.94
CA VAL A 87 -2.88 -11.84 4.14
C VAL A 87 -3.76 -13.08 4.15
N ARG A 88 -3.57 -13.92 3.14
CA ARG A 88 -4.15 -15.27 3.10
C ARG A 88 -3.17 -16.25 3.73
N ARG A 89 -3.60 -16.97 4.77
CA ARG A 89 -2.84 -18.02 5.43
C ARG A 89 -3.04 -19.37 4.75
N THR A 90 -2.16 -20.32 5.06
CA THR A 90 -2.22 -21.69 4.52
C THR A 90 -3.46 -22.46 4.98
N ASP A 91 -4.06 -22.08 6.10
CA ASP A 91 -5.32 -22.62 6.61
C ASP A 91 -6.57 -22.06 5.90
N GLY A 92 -6.37 -21.16 4.93
CA GLY A 92 -7.44 -20.51 4.18
C GLY A 92 -8.06 -19.30 4.89
N SER A 93 -7.62 -18.97 6.12
CA SER A 93 -8.04 -17.74 6.78
C SER A 93 -7.45 -16.51 6.10
N GLU A 94 -8.21 -15.43 6.14
CA GLU A 94 -7.84 -14.14 5.59
C GLU A 94 -7.87 -13.07 6.67
N GLU A 95 -6.83 -12.24 6.71
CA GLU A 95 -6.75 -11.08 7.59
C GLU A 95 -6.46 -9.83 6.75
N CYS A 96 -7.31 -8.83 6.88
CA CYS A 96 -7.09 -7.53 6.25
C CYS A 96 -6.01 -6.77 7.02
N LEU A 97 -4.94 -6.37 6.34
CA LEU A 97 -3.90 -5.54 6.92
C LEU A 97 -4.35 -4.08 6.93
N PRO A 98 -4.26 -3.39 8.08
CA PRO A 98 -4.55 -1.97 8.15
C PRO A 98 -3.35 -1.17 7.60
N ILE A 99 -3.30 -1.00 6.28
CA ILE A 99 -2.42 -0.01 5.66
C ILE A 99 -3.14 1.34 5.79
N ALA A 100 -2.47 2.32 6.39
CA ALA A 100 -3.07 3.54 6.94
C ALA A 100 -4.22 4.11 6.10
N THR A 101 -5.46 3.96 6.61
CA THR A 101 -6.57 4.85 6.29
C THR A 101 -6.80 5.71 7.52
N VAL A 102 -6.17 6.89 7.57
CA VAL A 102 -6.68 7.95 8.42
C VAL A 102 -7.90 8.50 7.68
N LEU A 103 -9.09 8.12 8.13
CA LEU A 103 -10.34 8.80 7.77
C LEU A 103 -10.32 10.23 8.30
#